data_AF-A0AAW8LLQ1-F1
#
_entry.id   AF-A0AAW8LLQ1-F1
#
_cell.length_a   1.000
_cell.length_b   1.000
_cell.length_c   1.000
_cell.angle_alpha   90.00
_cell.angle_beta   90.00
_cell.angle_gamma   90.00
#
_symmetry.space_group_name_H-M   'P 1'
#
loop_
_entity.id
_entity.type
_entity.pdbx_description
1 polymer ?
#
loop_
_entity_poly.entity_id
_entity_poly.type
_entity_poly.pdbx_seq_one_letter_code
_entity_poly.pdbx_strand_id
1 'polypeptide(L)'
;MMTKQNLAQKRHNIDQLRQSSSLSPLHAEQLGQSIASSWQRSSSAEIPKNRLAAPLTDIKKTTSSLTLAYALRHCAQDLKHIAEQSSMVLAVGDIGSTIIWTASSPQMQSAAESVHFIEGGQWREELVGTNALALSLKTQQSSCVFSSEHYMSSIHDWVCYAAPIIDPYSKQVLGVIDLSTTWPKHNSLALLAAERCATIIQSALLECQKQRLFIRAFSVPQVLFNGKVLVLTPRQIEILAILALCPQGLSLDTLHQALYGERKVSMGTLKAEMSQLRDLLGGMLGSRPYRLLAHVEADFLMTEQSLDAGYIDSALKLCTGVFLAKTESPFLCAWRDCLESRLSDAIFKANETDVLLKHVAHFPEAIDAVERLIELMPKNHPVHQTLLKYKNL
;
A
#
# COMPACT_ATOMS: atom_id res chain seq x y z
N MET A 1 -19.97 31.47 10.49
CA MET A 1 -19.74 30.65 11.71
C MET A 1 -21.07 30.55 12.45
N MET A 2 -21.55 29.36 12.80
CA MET A 2 -22.80 29.23 13.56
C MET A 2 -22.62 29.77 14.98
N THR A 3 -23.65 30.40 15.55
CA THR A 3 -23.63 30.84 16.95
C THR A 3 -23.73 29.63 17.89
N LYS A 4 -23.28 29.78 19.14
CA LYS A 4 -23.42 28.71 20.17
C LYS A 4 -24.87 28.28 20.36
N GLN A 5 -25.82 29.23 20.28
CA GLN A 5 -27.26 28.94 20.35
C GLN A 5 -27.73 28.08 19.17
N ASN A 6 -27.27 28.36 17.95
CA ASN A 6 -27.62 27.55 16.78
C ASN A 6 -27.08 26.12 16.88
N LEU A 7 -25.87 25.94 17.42
CA LEU A 7 -25.29 24.60 17.62
C LEU A 7 -26.04 23.80 18.70
N ALA A 8 -26.45 24.45 19.79
CA ALA A 8 -27.26 23.82 20.83
C ALA A 8 -28.64 23.40 20.28
N GLN A 9 -29.27 24.26 19.47
CA GLN A 9 -30.52 23.92 18.78
C GLN A 9 -30.34 22.76 17.81
N LYS A 10 -29.24 22.74 17.04
CA LYS A 10 -28.92 21.61 16.15
C LYS A 10 -28.84 20.31 16.93
N ARG A 11 -28.08 20.28 18.04
CA ARG A 11 -27.96 19.10 18.92
C ARG A 11 -29.33 18.65 19.44
N HIS A 12 -30.14 19.59 19.95
CA HIS A 12 -31.48 19.29 20.45
C HIS A 12 -32.39 18.67 19.38
N ASN A 13 -32.36 19.18 18.16
CA ASN A 13 -33.15 18.63 17.05
C ASN A 13 -32.73 17.19 16.73
N ILE A 14 -31.42 16.88 16.71
CA ILE A 14 -30.93 15.52 16.46
C ILE A 14 -31.34 14.58 17.60
N ASP A 15 -31.28 15.04 18.85
CA ASP A 15 -31.72 14.25 20.01
C ASP A 15 -33.21 13.89 19.93
N GLN A 16 -34.06 14.82 19.49
CA GLN A 16 -35.48 14.55 19.24
C GLN A 16 -35.68 13.51 18.13
N LEU A 17 -34.91 13.62 17.04
CA LEU A 17 -34.98 12.66 15.92
C LEU A 17 -34.59 11.23 16.36
N ARG A 18 -33.60 11.07 17.25
CA ARG A 18 -33.23 9.74 17.79
C ARG A 18 -34.32 9.08 18.64
N GLN A 19 -35.14 9.88 19.30
CA GLN A 19 -36.23 9.40 20.12
C GLN A 19 -37.46 9.01 19.29
N SER A 20 -37.52 9.43 18.02
CA SER A 20 -38.61 9.06 17.12
C SER A 20 -38.52 7.59 16.71
N SER A 21 -39.65 6.88 16.82
CA SER A 21 -39.75 5.43 16.58
C SER A 21 -39.47 5.04 15.12
N SER A 22 -39.58 5.98 14.19
CA SER A 22 -39.28 5.81 12.77
C SER A 22 -38.79 7.12 12.14
N LEU A 23 -37.70 7.04 11.36
CA LEU A 23 -37.22 8.16 10.56
C LEU A 23 -38.09 8.28 9.31
N SER A 24 -38.94 9.30 9.26
CA SER A 24 -39.66 9.66 8.03
C SER A 24 -38.67 10.13 6.95
N PRO A 25 -39.04 10.10 5.65
CA PRO A 25 -38.19 10.66 4.58
C PRO A 25 -37.79 12.12 4.83
N LEU A 26 -38.69 12.90 5.44
CA LEU A 26 -38.47 14.31 5.78
C LEU A 26 -37.46 14.47 6.93
N HIS A 27 -37.48 13.56 7.92
CA HIS A 27 -36.45 13.48 8.96
C HIS A 27 -35.09 13.03 8.40
N ALA A 28 -35.09 12.13 7.43
CA ALA A 28 -33.85 11.65 6.79
C ALA A 28 -33.18 12.75 5.95
N GLU A 29 -33.95 13.62 5.29
CA GLU A 29 -33.41 14.79 4.59
C GLU A 29 -32.81 15.81 5.56
N GLN A 30 -33.45 16.04 6.71
CA GLN A 30 -32.95 16.95 7.76
C GLN A 30 -31.68 16.44 8.45
N LEU A 31 -31.55 15.13 8.66
CA LEU A 31 -30.38 14.50 9.27
C LEU A 31 -29.22 14.27 8.26
N GLY A 32 -29.54 14.28 6.98
CA GLY A 32 -28.66 13.83 5.90
C GLY A 32 -28.83 12.32 5.64
N GLN A 33 -29.03 11.97 4.36
CA GLN A 33 -29.31 10.59 3.94
C GLN A 33 -28.22 9.59 4.37
N SER A 34 -26.95 10.02 4.41
CA SER A 34 -25.81 9.21 4.81
C SER A 34 -25.85 8.84 6.31
N ILE A 35 -26.22 9.78 7.18
CA ILE A 35 -26.38 9.57 8.62
C ILE A 35 -27.58 8.67 8.90
N ALA A 36 -28.74 8.96 8.30
CA ALA A 36 -29.94 8.15 8.49
C ALA A 36 -29.72 6.69 8.08
N SER A 37 -29.08 6.47 6.93
CA SER A 37 -28.72 5.12 6.47
C SER A 37 -27.71 4.43 7.40
N SER A 38 -26.76 5.19 7.96
CA SER A 38 -25.79 4.68 8.92
C SER A 38 -26.43 4.31 10.26
N TRP A 39 -27.39 5.09 10.76
CA TRP A 39 -28.16 4.76 11.97
C TRP A 39 -28.95 3.46 11.80
N GLN A 40 -29.60 3.24 10.66
CA GLN A 40 -30.32 2.00 10.37
C GLN A 40 -29.39 0.78 10.45
N ARG A 41 -28.21 0.85 9.80
CA ARG A 41 -27.22 -0.24 9.85
C ARG A 41 -26.64 -0.45 11.24
N SER A 42 -26.36 0.64 11.95
CA SER A 42 -25.83 0.59 13.34
C SER A 42 -26.83 -0.06 14.29
N SER A 43 -28.14 0.21 14.11
CA SER A 43 -29.21 -0.43 14.88
C SER A 43 -29.25 -1.95 14.65
N SER A 44 -28.96 -2.41 13.44
CA SER A 44 -28.90 -3.84 13.09
C SER A 44 -27.60 -4.55 13.51
N ALA A 45 -26.55 -3.81 13.89
CA ALA A 45 -25.22 -4.36 14.17
C ALA A 45 -25.03 -4.90 15.61
N GLU A 46 -26.11 -5.04 16.39
CA GLU A 46 -26.12 -5.57 17.76
C GLU A 46 -25.07 -4.93 18.70
N ILE A 47 -24.78 -3.64 18.51
CA ILE A 47 -23.80 -2.88 19.31
C ILE A 47 -24.28 -2.82 20.78
N PRO A 48 -23.50 -3.35 21.77
CA PRO A 48 -23.76 -3.16 23.19
C PRO A 48 -24.14 -1.73 23.59
N LYS A 49 -25.29 -1.60 24.25
CA LYS A 49 -25.82 -0.31 24.71
C LYS A 49 -24.91 0.42 25.69
N ASN A 50 -24.08 -0.33 26.42
CA ASN A 50 -23.11 0.19 27.39
C ASN A 50 -21.72 0.39 26.78
N ARG A 51 -21.55 0.33 25.46
CA ARG A 51 -20.26 0.61 24.82
C ARG A 51 -19.91 2.09 25.00
N LEU A 52 -18.79 2.35 25.68
CA LEU A 52 -18.26 3.69 25.92
C LEU A 52 -16.98 3.98 25.14
N ALA A 53 -16.30 2.96 24.62
CA ALA A 53 -15.06 3.09 23.87
C ALA A 53 -14.99 2.06 22.74
N ALA A 54 -14.21 2.37 21.70
CA ALA A 54 -13.95 1.44 20.60
C ALA A 54 -13.17 0.21 21.09
N PRO A 55 -13.41 -1.00 20.57
CA PRO A 55 -12.53 -2.15 20.81
C PRO A 55 -11.09 -1.83 20.36
N LEU A 56 -10.10 -2.41 21.05
CA LEU A 56 -8.69 -2.27 20.70
C LEU A 56 -8.17 -3.54 20.02
N THR A 57 -7.26 -3.36 19.06
CA THR A 57 -6.49 -4.45 18.45
C THR A 57 -4.99 -4.12 18.47
N ASP A 58 -4.16 -5.16 18.49
CA ASP A 58 -2.72 -5.01 18.29
C ASP A 58 -2.45 -4.65 16.82
N ILE A 59 -1.75 -3.55 16.61
CA ILE A 59 -1.47 -2.97 15.29
C ILE A 59 -0.52 -3.86 14.50
N LYS A 60 0.32 -4.66 15.17
CA LYS A 60 1.16 -5.67 14.49
C LYS A 60 0.34 -6.74 13.78
N LYS A 61 -0.93 -6.93 14.18
CA LYS A 61 -1.88 -7.85 13.54
C LYS A 61 -2.71 -7.18 12.46
N THR A 62 -2.61 -5.85 12.32
CA THR A 62 -3.41 -5.09 11.35
C THR A 62 -2.71 -5.08 10.00
N THR A 63 -3.45 -5.39 8.94
CA THR A 63 -3.02 -5.35 7.53
C THR A 63 -2.97 -3.91 7.01
N SER A 64 -2.35 -2.98 7.73
CA SER A 64 -2.20 -1.61 7.25
C SER A 64 -1.36 -1.62 5.97
N SER A 65 -1.79 -0.87 4.96
CA SER A 65 -1.04 -0.70 3.73
C SER A 65 0.35 -0.16 4.06
N LEU A 66 1.40 -0.93 3.73
CA LEU A 66 2.80 -0.51 3.90
C LEU A 66 3.04 0.89 3.29
N THR A 67 2.33 1.20 2.21
CA THR A 67 2.37 2.48 1.52
C THR A 67 1.83 3.63 2.37
N LEU A 68 0.67 3.46 3.02
CA LEU A 68 0.09 4.48 3.90
C LEU A 68 0.95 4.70 5.14
N ALA A 69 1.41 3.61 5.77
CA ALA A 69 2.31 3.70 6.93
C ALA A 69 3.65 4.39 6.58
N TYR A 70 4.18 4.14 5.38
CA TYR A 70 5.38 4.82 4.90
C TYR A 70 5.13 6.33 4.67
N ALA A 71 4.04 6.70 4.00
CA ALA A 71 3.69 8.11 3.79
C ALA A 71 3.46 8.86 5.10
N LEU A 72 2.81 8.23 6.08
CA LEU A 72 2.62 8.82 7.41
C LEU A 72 3.94 9.11 8.10
N ARG A 73 4.95 8.24 7.98
CA ARG A 73 6.27 8.54 8.57
C ARG A 73 6.91 9.81 8.02
N HIS A 74 6.63 10.17 6.76
CA HIS A 74 7.17 11.38 6.14
C HIS A 74 6.42 12.66 6.52
N CYS A 75 5.10 12.59 6.75
CA CYS A 75 4.29 13.78 7.07
C CYS A 75 3.75 13.84 8.51
N ALA A 76 4.05 12.86 9.36
CA ALA A 76 3.54 12.79 10.73
C ALA A 76 3.83 14.05 11.54
N GLN A 77 5.00 14.67 11.34
CA GLN A 77 5.36 15.89 12.07
C GLN A 77 4.49 17.08 11.69
N ASP A 78 4.15 17.23 10.41
CA ASP A 78 3.24 18.29 9.93
C ASP A 78 1.84 18.09 10.50
N LEU A 79 1.33 16.86 10.44
CA LEU A 79 0.01 16.51 11.00
C LEU A 79 -0.02 16.71 12.52
N LYS A 80 1.05 16.32 13.23
CA LYS A 80 1.18 16.53 14.67
C LYS A 80 1.15 18.02 15.02
N HIS A 81 1.87 18.85 14.27
CA HIS A 81 1.85 20.29 14.47
C HIS A 81 0.45 20.88 14.27
N ILE A 82 -0.29 20.43 13.24
CA ILE A 82 -1.69 20.83 13.03
C ILE A 82 -2.57 20.45 14.23
N ALA A 83 -2.42 19.23 14.76
CA ALA A 83 -3.18 18.78 15.93
C ALA A 83 -2.91 19.65 17.16
N GLU A 84 -1.63 19.90 17.45
CA GLU A 84 -1.19 20.70 18.61
C GLU A 84 -1.71 22.14 18.57
N GLN A 85 -1.80 22.74 17.38
CA GLN A 85 -2.23 24.13 17.20
C GLN A 85 -3.76 24.32 17.09
N SER A 86 -4.54 23.25 16.89
CA SER A 86 -5.97 23.34 16.53
C SER A 86 -6.95 23.09 17.67
N SER A 87 -6.48 22.74 18.88
CA SER A 87 -7.36 22.22 19.96
C SER A 87 -8.22 21.03 19.51
N MET A 88 -7.69 20.21 18.60
CA MET A 88 -8.33 19.02 18.04
C MET A 88 -7.50 17.77 18.36
N VAL A 89 -8.07 16.61 18.05
CA VAL A 89 -7.34 15.36 17.86
C VAL A 89 -7.42 14.96 16.39
N LEU A 90 -6.31 14.48 15.86
CA LEU A 90 -6.21 13.90 14.53
C LEU A 90 -5.99 12.41 14.67
N ALA A 91 -6.70 11.62 13.88
CA ALA A 91 -6.46 10.19 13.72
C ALA A 91 -6.41 9.82 12.25
N VAL A 92 -5.54 8.87 11.92
CA VAL A 92 -5.52 8.22 10.60
C VAL A 92 -5.92 6.77 10.79
N GLY A 93 -6.98 6.37 10.11
CA GLY A 93 -7.47 5.00 10.05
C GLY A 93 -7.13 4.32 8.73
N ASP A 94 -6.91 3.01 8.77
CA ASP A 94 -6.80 2.18 7.57
C ASP A 94 -8.17 1.90 6.93
N ILE A 95 -8.18 1.13 5.83
CA ILE A 95 -9.42 0.70 5.16
C ILE A 95 -10.36 -0.14 6.04
N GLY A 96 -9.83 -0.74 7.11
CA GLY A 96 -10.59 -1.48 8.12
C GLY A 96 -11.15 -0.61 9.23
N SER A 97 -11.09 0.73 9.08
CA SER A 97 -11.44 1.72 10.11
C SER A 97 -10.72 1.48 11.44
N THR A 98 -9.49 0.98 11.38
CA THR A 98 -8.62 0.84 12.56
C THR A 98 -7.65 1.99 12.58
N ILE A 99 -7.58 2.72 13.69
CA ILE A 99 -6.66 3.84 13.84
C ILE A 99 -5.23 3.31 13.90
N ILE A 100 -4.38 3.80 12.99
CA ILE A 100 -2.97 3.42 12.85
C ILE A 100 -2.01 4.54 13.22
N TRP A 101 -2.52 5.75 13.46
CA TRP A 101 -1.73 6.89 13.92
C TRP A 101 -2.66 7.93 14.54
N THR A 102 -2.20 8.60 15.60
CA THR A 102 -2.93 9.74 16.21
C THR A 102 -2.00 10.84 16.66
N ALA A 103 -2.52 12.07 16.70
CA ALA A 103 -1.91 13.20 17.39
C ALA A 103 -2.99 14.06 18.02
N SER A 104 -2.80 14.46 19.28
CA SER A 104 -3.80 15.18 20.05
C SER A 104 -3.23 16.48 20.60
N SER A 105 -4.02 17.55 20.55
CA SER A 105 -3.79 18.70 21.43
C SER A 105 -3.96 18.31 22.91
N PRO A 106 -3.30 19.01 23.85
CA PRO A 106 -3.44 18.73 25.29
C PRO A 106 -4.90 18.74 25.77
N GLN A 107 -5.75 19.57 25.17
CA GLN A 107 -7.16 19.71 25.54
C GLN A 107 -8.02 18.52 25.11
N MET A 108 -7.64 17.81 24.06
CA MET A 108 -8.39 16.65 23.53
C MET A 108 -7.78 15.31 23.93
N GLN A 109 -6.55 15.27 24.43
CA GLN A 109 -5.82 14.03 24.70
C GLN A 109 -6.59 13.07 25.62
N SER A 110 -6.94 13.50 26.83
CA SER A 110 -7.65 12.65 27.80
C SER A 110 -9.02 12.21 27.28
N ALA A 111 -9.72 13.09 26.56
CA ALA A 111 -11.00 12.75 25.94
C ALA A 111 -10.81 11.65 24.88
N ALA A 112 -9.81 11.78 24.00
CA ALA A 112 -9.51 10.79 22.96
C ALA A 112 -9.13 9.42 23.54
N GLU A 113 -8.28 9.40 24.57
CA GLU A 113 -7.89 8.18 25.28
C GLU A 113 -9.10 7.48 25.91
N SER A 114 -10.03 8.23 26.53
CA SER A 114 -11.19 7.66 27.21
C SER A 114 -12.17 6.89 26.32
N VAL A 115 -12.21 7.21 25.03
CA VAL A 115 -13.08 6.54 24.03
C VAL A 115 -12.30 5.64 23.07
N HIS A 116 -11.00 5.46 23.31
CA HIS A 116 -10.07 4.75 22.44
C HIS A 116 -9.99 5.33 21.01
N PHE A 117 -10.01 6.66 20.90
CA PHE A 117 -9.62 7.38 19.69
C PHE A 117 -8.08 7.52 19.63
N ILE A 118 -7.42 6.37 19.67
CA ILE A 118 -5.97 6.19 19.76
C ILE A 118 -5.54 5.05 18.81
N GLU A 119 -4.24 4.90 18.60
CA GLU A 119 -3.67 3.78 17.84
C GLU A 119 -4.23 2.43 18.32
N GLY A 120 -4.69 1.59 17.38
CA GLY A 120 -5.33 0.30 17.65
C GLY A 120 -6.85 0.36 17.88
N GLY A 121 -7.45 1.55 18.01
CA GLY A 121 -8.90 1.73 18.12
C GLY A 121 -9.65 1.28 16.87
N GLN A 122 -10.63 0.39 17.02
CA GLN A 122 -11.42 -0.16 15.92
C GLN A 122 -12.77 0.57 15.77
N TRP A 123 -12.81 1.51 14.83
CA TRP A 123 -13.93 2.42 14.59
C TRP A 123 -14.82 1.98 13.43
N ARG A 124 -14.92 0.67 13.16
CA ARG A 124 -15.86 0.13 12.17
C ARG A 124 -17.30 0.44 12.57
N GLU A 125 -18.16 0.73 11.58
CA GLU A 125 -19.58 1.02 11.81
C GLU A 125 -20.27 -0.12 12.59
N GLU A 126 -19.91 -1.38 12.32
CA GLU A 126 -20.47 -2.54 13.02
C GLU A 126 -20.05 -2.64 14.51
N LEU A 127 -18.96 -1.96 14.90
CA LEU A 127 -18.42 -2.01 16.25
C LEU A 127 -18.78 -0.80 17.10
N VAL A 128 -18.88 0.40 16.52
CA VAL A 128 -19.14 1.63 17.28
C VAL A 128 -20.34 2.41 16.75
N GLY A 129 -20.94 1.93 15.66
CA GLY A 129 -22.03 2.56 14.95
C GLY A 129 -21.55 3.77 14.16
N THR A 130 -22.48 4.63 13.77
CA THR A 130 -22.24 5.85 13.00
C THR A 130 -21.14 6.70 13.61
N ASN A 131 -20.08 6.88 12.83
CA ASN A 131 -18.91 7.70 13.11
C ASN A 131 -18.30 8.19 11.78
N ALA A 132 -17.54 9.29 11.82
CA ALA A 132 -17.06 9.95 10.62
C ALA A 132 -16.02 9.11 9.84
N LEU A 133 -15.13 8.36 10.51
CA LEU A 133 -14.17 7.46 9.84
C LEU A 133 -14.89 6.45 8.96
N ALA A 134 -15.78 5.65 9.56
CA ALA A 134 -16.48 4.59 8.85
C ALA A 134 -17.41 5.14 7.77
N LEU A 135 -18.06 6.29 8.03
CA LEU A 135 -18.93 6.92 7.05
C LEU A 135 -18.16 7.40 5.84
N SER A 136 -17.02 8.07 6.04
CA SER A 136 -16.16 8.57 4.96
C SER A 136 -15.56 7.44 4.12
N LEU A 137 -15.11 6.35 4.75
CA LEU A 137 -14.67 5.15 4.03
C LEU A 137 -15.78 4.54 3.17
N LYS A 138 -17.02 4.51 3.69
CA LYS A 138 -18.15 3.87 3.02
C LYS A 138 -18.71 4.70 1.87
N THR A 139 -18.77 6.02 2.03
CA THR A 139 -19.24 6.94 0.98
C THR A 139 -18.14 7.35 0.02
N GLN A 140 -16.87 7.13 0.38
CA GLN A 140 -15.69 7.66 -0.30
C GLN A 140 -15.74 9.19 -0.46
N GLN A 141 -16.38 9.87 0.49
CA GLN A 141 -16.55 11.32 0.52
C GLN A 141 -16.18 11.86 1.90
N SER A 142 -15.81 13.13 1.95
CA SER A 142 -15.63 13.83 3.22
C SER A 142 -16.95 13.85 3.99
N SER A 143 -16.89 13.64 5.31
CA SER A 143 -18.08 13.61 6.15
C SER A 143 -17.88 14.37 7.45
N CYS A 144 -18.96 14.96 7.95
CA CYS A 144 -19.04 15.55 9.27
C CYS A 144 -20.07 14.75 10.06
N VAL A 145 -19.69 14.27 11.25
CA VAL A 145 -20.62 13.67 12.21
C VAL A 145 -20.62 14.55 13.46
N PHE A 146 -21.75 15.21 13.70
CA PHE A 146 -21.93 16.21 14.73
C PHE A 146 -22.70 15.64 15.93
N SER A 147 -22.08 15.67 17.11
CA SER A 147 -22.72 15.39 18.39
C SER A 147 -23.49 14.06 18.37
N SER A 148 -24.78 14.07 18.68
CA SER A 148 -25.64 12.89 18.70
C SER A 148 -25.96 12.29 17.33
N GLU A 149 -25.40 12.82 16.22
CA GLU A 149 -25.29 12.07 14.96
C GLU A 149 -24.43 10.81 15.13
N HIS A 150 -23.49 10.80 16.09
CA HIS A 150 -22.73 9.61 16.45
C HIS A 150 -23.61 8.56 17.12
N TYR A 151 -23.50 7.29 16.73
CA TYR A 151 -24.34 6.25 17.34
C TYR A 151 -23.98 6.01 18.81
N MET A 152 -22.70 5.86 19.13
CA MET A 152 -22.19 5.69 20.50
C MET A 152 -22.37 6.97 21.34
N SER A 153 -22.95 6.84 22.54
CA SER A 153 -23.31 7.99 23.38
C SER A 153 -22.12 8.71 24.02
N SER A 154 -21.02 8.00 24.29
CA SER A 154 -19.81 8.57 24.90
C SER A 154 -19.12 9.64 24.04
N ILE A 155 -19.46 9.74 22.76
CA ILE A 155 -18.93 10.75 21.83
C ILE A 155 -19.97 11.78 21.41
N HIS A 156 -21.11 11.89 22.10
CA HIS A 156 -22.10 12.93 21.81
C HIS A 156 -21.62 14.35 22.10
N ASP A 157 -20.57 14.50 22.91
CA ASP A 157 -19.92 15.79 23.12
C ASP A 157 -18.91 16.17 22.02
N TRP A 158 -18.75 15.31 21.00
CA TRP A 158 -17.77 15.46 19.94
C TRP A 158 -18.40 15.92 18.64
N VAL A 159 -17.57 16.48 17.77
CA VAL A 159 -17.82 16.63 16.35
C VAL A 159 -16.58 16.15 15.60
N CYS A 160 -16.79 15.31 14.59
CA CYS A 160 -15.73 14.64 13.85
C CYS A 160 -15.85 15.00 12.36
N TYR A 161 -14.71 15.27 11.74
CA TYR A 161 -14.58 15.64 10.33
C TYR A 161 -13.61 14.69 9.67
N ALA A 162 -14.12 13.84 8.78
CA ALA A 162 -13.31 12.83 8.13
C ALA A 162 -13.19 13.11 6.63
N ALA A 163 -12.03 12.79 6.06
CA ALA A 163 -11.77 12.82 4.63
C ALA A 163 -11.05 11.54 4.18
N PRO A 164 -11.43 10.96 3.03
CA PRO A 164 -10.78 9.75 2.53
C PRO A 164 -9.35 10.08 2.07
N ILE A 165 -8.43 9.15 2.32
CA ILE A 165 -7.06 9.21 1.80
C ILE A 165 -7.03 8.35 0.54
N ILE A 166 -6.92 8.99 -0.61
CA ILE A 166 -7.00 8.35 -1.93
C ILE A 166 -5.59 8.21 -2.50
N ASP A 167 -5.23 7.00 -2.92
CA ASP A 167 -4.00 6.80 -3.68
C ASP A 167 -4.06 7.65 -4.96
N PRO A 168 -3.14 8.61 -5.15
CA PRO A 168 -3.13 9.49 -6.32
C PRO A 168 -3.00 8.72 -7.64
N TYR A 169 -2.48 7.48 -7.62
CA TYR A 169 -2.29 6.64 -8.79
C TYR A 169 -3.45 5.68 -9.04
N SER A 170 -3.68 4.71 -8.15
CA SER A 170 -4.74 3.70 -8.34
C SER A 170 -6.16 4.23 -8.14
N LYS A 171 -6.29 5.44 -7.57
CA LYS A 171 -7.56 6.06 -7.15
C LYS A 171 -8.32 5.24 -6.10
N GLN A 172 -7.68 4.23 -5.50
CA GLN A 172 -8.24 3.46 -4.41
C GLN A 172 -8.13 4.24 -3.09
N VAL A 173 -9.11 4.06 -2.22
CA VAL A 173 -9.05 4.56 -0.84
C VAL A 173 -8.06 3.71 -0.05
N LEU A 174 -7.03 4.33 0.51
CA LEU A 174 -6.01 3.68 1.34
C LEU A 174 -6.34 3.75 2.83
N GLY A 175 -7.20 4.70 3.21
CA GLY A 175 -7.57 4.96 4.59
C GLY A 175 -8.39 6.22 4.70
N VAL A 176 -8.47 6.77 5.91
CA VAL A 176 -9.24 7.96 6.24
C VAL A 176 -8.48 8.78 7.28
N ILE A 177 -8.53 10.09 7.17
CA ILE A 177 -8.10 11.01 8.23
C ILE A 177 -9.32 11.62 8.88
N ASP A 178 -9.32 11.70 10.20
CA ASP A 178 -10.37 12.32 11.01
C ASP A 178 -9.77 13.39 11.92
N LEU A 179 -10.39 14.57 11.91
CA LEU A 179 -10.16 15.66 12.84
C LEU A 179 -11.37 15.76 13.76
N SER A 180 -11.15 15.67 15.07
CA SER A 180 -12.24 15.73 16.04
C SER A 180 -12.01 16.77 17.13
N THR A 181 -13.09 17.39 17.60
CA THR A 181 -13.10 18.31 18.73
C THR A 181 -14.46 18.29 19.42
N THR A 182 -14.65 19.12 20.44
CA THR A 182 -15.96 19.23 21.12
C THR A 182 -16.98 19.97 20.26
N TRP A 183 -18.24 19.54 20.25
CA TRP A 183 -19.31 20.15 19.42
C TRP A 183 -19.47 21.68 19.54
N PRO A 184 -19.22 22.37 20.68
CA PRO A 184 -19.33 23.84 20.75
C PRO A 184 -18.29 24.57 19.90
N LYS A 185 -17.24 23.86 19.48
CA LYS A 185 -16.17 24.34 18.60
C LYS A 185 -16.43 23.97 17.12
N HIS A 186 -17.61 23.46 16.78
CA HIS A 186 -17.96 23.11 15.40
C HIS A 186 -17.72 24.30 14.45
N ASN A 187 -16.98 24.03 13.39
CA ASN A 187 -16.71 24.97 12.31
C ASN A 187 -16.86 24.24 10.96
N SER A 188 -17.63 24.82 10.03
CA SER A 188 -17.78 24.26 8.68
C SER A 188 -16.46 24.19 7.90
N LEU A 189 -15.49 25.06 8.23
CA LEU A 189 -14.15 25.03 7.63
C LEU A 189 -13.29 23.85 8.13
N ALA A 190 -13.66 23.19 9.22
CA ALA A 190 -12.90 22.05 9.74
C ALA A 190 -12.97 20.82 8.80
N LEU A 191 -14.04 20.70 7.99
CA LEU A 191 -14.09 19.67 6.96
C LEU A 191 -13.03 19.91 5.87
N LEU A 192 -12.84 21.16 5.45
CA LEU A 192 -11.77 21.54 4.52
C LEU A 192 -10.38 21.32 5.14
N ALA A 193 -10.25 21.46 6.47
CA ALA A 193 -9.01 21.13 7.17
C ALA A 193 -8.72 19.63 7.14
N ALA A 194 -9.74 18.78 7.29
CA ALA A 194 -9.60 17.33 7.14
C ALA A 194 -9.18 16.95 5.70
N GLU A 195 -9.81 17.53 4.69
CA GLU A 195 -9.43 17.36 3.28
C GLU A 195 -8.00 17.83 2.99
N ARG A 196 -7.59 18.94 3.62
CA ARG A 196 -6.21 19.43 3.51
C ARG A 196 -5.22 18.45 4.15
N CYS A 197 -5.54 17.89 5.31
CA CYS A 197 -4.69 16.89 5.95
C CYS A 197 -4.61 15.60 5.11
N ALA A 198 -5.72 15.17 4.48
CA ALA A 198 -5.70 14.08 3.51
C ALA A 198 -4.76 14.39 2.33
N THR A 199 -4.81 15.63 1.82
CA THR A 199 -3.92 16.11 0.75
C THR A 199 -2.44 16.09 1.16
N ILE A 200 -2.11 16.39 2.42
CA ILE A 200 -0.73 16.28 2.93
C ILE A 200 -0.25 14.83 2.84
N ILE A 201 -1.06 13.88 3.31
CA ILE A 201 -0.74 12.43 3.24
C ILE A 201 -0.62 11.98 1.77
N GLN A 202 -1.53 12.40 0.90
CA GLN A 202 -1.50 12.09 -0.53
C GLN A 202 -0.28 12.69 -1.24
N SER A 203 0.19 13.84 -0.79
CA SER A 203 1.41 14.46 -1.30
C SER A 203 2.64 13.67 -0.85
N ALA A 204 2.68 13.25 0.41
CA ALA A 204 3.70 12.34 0.91
C ALA A 204 3.68 11.00 0.15
N LEU A 205 2.50 10.45 -0.15
CA LEU A 205 2.36 9.25 -1.00
C LEU A 205 3.00 9.44 -2.37
N LEU A 206 2.78 10.59 -3.03
CA LEU A 206 3.45 10.93 -4.29
C LEU A 206 4.97 10.98 -4.10
N GLU A 207 5.46 11.67 -3.07
CA GLU A 207 6.90 11.83 -2.81
C GLU A 207 7.59 10.50 -2.56
N CYS A 208 6.97 9.63 -1.78
CA CYS A 208 7.47 8.29 -1.47
C CYS A 208 7.58 7.40 -2.71
N GLN A 209 6.82 7.71 -3.75
CA GLN A 209 6.82 7.02 -5.04
C GLN A 209 7.59 7.79 -6.11
N LYS A 210 8.03 9.03 -5.87
CA LYS A 210 8.77 9.83 -6.86
C LYS A 210 10.09 9.15 -7.19
N GLN A 211 10.40 9.17 -8.49
CA GLN A 211 11.63 8.67 -9.07
C GLN A 211 11.91 7.20 -8.69
N ARG A 212 10.88 6.38 -8.49
CA ARG A 212 11.04 4.94 -8.26
C ARG A 212 10.67 4.16 -9.50
N LEU A 213 11.58 3.29 -9.92
CA LEU A 213 11.41 2.39 -11.03
C LEU A 213 11.40 0.96 -10.50
N PHE A 214 10.30 0.24 -10.69
CA PHE A 214 10.22 -1.19 -10.37
C PHE A 214 10.22 -2.01 -11.67
N ILE A 215 11.10 -2.99 -11.78
CA ILE A 215 11.20 -3.87 -12.95
C ILE A 215 10.87 -5.31 -12.52
N ARG A 216 9.86 -5.91 -13.17
CA ARG A 216 9.56 -7.34 -13.09
C ARG A 216 10.08 -8.04 -14.33
N ALA A 217 10.85 -9.09 -14.15
CA ALA A 217 11.54 -9.79 -15.22
C ALA A 217 11.37 -11.32 -15.20
N PHE A 218 10.97 -11.95 -14.08
CA PHE A 218 10.80 -13.40 -14.00
C PHE A 218 9.45 -13.92 -14.52
N SER A 219 8.43 -13.05 -14.59
CA SER A 219 7.09 -13.39 -15.10
C SER A 219 6.81 -12.70 -16.44
N VAL A 220 5.56 -12.33 -16.70
CA VAL A 220 5.25 -11.32 -17.73
C VAL A 220 6.03 -10.05 -17.41
N PRO A 221 6.97 -9.60 -18.26
CA PRO A 221 7.81 -8.46 -17.93
C PRO A 221 6.98 -7.19 -17.82
N GLN A 222 7.20 -6.44 -16.74
CA GLN A 222 6.44 -5.23 -16.45
C GLN A 222 7.34 -4.20 -15.77
N VAL A 223 7.21 -2.94 -16.19
CA VAL A 223 7.95 -1.83 -15.58
C VAL A 223 6.95 -0.85 -14.99
N LEU A 224 7.15 -0.48 -13.74
CA LEU A 224 6.38 0.55 -13.05
C LEU A 224 7.29 1.74 -12.77
N PHE A 225 6.86 2.94 -13.15
CA PHE A 225 7.54 4.18 -12.80
C PHE A 225 6.60 5.08 -12.01
N ASN A 226 7.03 5.45 -10.81
CA ASN A 226 6.22 6.18 -9.83
C ASN A 226 4.82 5.54 -9.65
N GLY A 227 4.78 4.23 -9.46
CA GLY A 227 3.52 3.47 -9.28
C GLY A 227 2.69 3.22 -10.54
N LYS A 228 3.05 3.79 -11.70
CA LYS A 228 2.32 3.59 -12.97
C LYS A 228 3.00 2.55 -13.84
N VAL A 229 2.23 1.58 -14.35
CA VAL A 229 2.70 0.64 -15.36
C VAL A 229 3.01 1.41 -16.65
N LEU A 230 4.23 1.26 -17.15
CA LEU A 230 4.65 1.81 -18.43
C LEU A 230 4.34 0.84 -19.57
N VAL A 231 3.84 1.38 -20.68
CA VAL A 231 3.69 0.64 -21.94
C VAL A 231 5.03 0.70 -22.66
N LEU A 232 5.80 -0.38 -22.57
CA LEU A 232 7.14 -0.48 -23.13
C LEU A 232 7.23 -1.62 -24.15
N THR A 233 8.07 -1.45 -25.15
CA THR A 233 8.45 -2.57 -26.03
C THR A 233 9.33 -3.56 -25.26
N PRO A 234 9.40 -4.85 -25.67
CA PRO A 234 10.34 -5.80 -25.07
C PRO A 234 11.78 -5.28 -25.06
N ARG A 235 12.17 -4.58 -26.13
CA ARG A 235 13.50 -3.99 -26.27
C ARG A 235 13.77 -2.89 -25.24
N GLN A 236 12.77 -2.06 -24.95
CA GLN A 236 12.88 -1.03 -23.92
C GLN A 236 13.00 -1.62 -22.52
N ILE A 237 12.28 -2.71 -22.23
CA ILE A 237 12.40 -3.43 -20.94
C ILE A 237 13.82 -4.00 -20.79
N GLU A 238 14.38 -4.61 -21.85
CA GLU A 238 15.76 -5.10 -21.85
C GLU A 238 16.77 -3.97 -21.60
N ILE A 239 16.61 -2.81 -22.24
CA ILE A 239 17.45 -1.64 -21.99
C ILE A 239 17.42 -1.25 -20.51
N LEU A 240 16.22 -1.15 -19.91
CA LEU A 240 16.08 -0.80 -18.50
C LEU A 240 16.70 -1.87 -17.58
N ALA A 241 16.56 -3.16 -17.90
CA ALA A 241 17.18 -4.25 -17.16
C ALA A 241 18.72 -4.18 -17.21
N ILE A 242 19.31 -3.93 -18.38
CA ILE A 242 20.77 -3.76 -18.53
C ILE A 242 21.26 -2.57 -17.69
N LEU A 243 20.56 -1.43 -17.76
CA LEU A 243 20.95 -0.23 -17.00
C LEU A 243 20.76 -0.40 -15.49
N ALA A 244 19.79 -1.22 -15.06
CA ALA A 244 19.61 -1.59 -13.66
C ALA A 244 20.75 -2.49 -13.15
N LEU A 245 21.24 -3.42 -13.99
CA LEU A 245 22.40 -4.26 -13.71
C LEU A 245 23.74 -3.50 -13.79
N CYS A 246 23.77 -2.36 -14.48
CA CYS A 246 24.96 -1.50 -14.65
C CYS A 246 24.72 -0.09 -14.08
N PRO A 247 24.59 0.09 -12.75
CA PRO A 247 24.22 1.38 -12.14
C PRO A 247 25.20 2.53 -12.42
N GLN A 248 26.48 2.21 -12.68
CA GLN A 248 27.50 3.17 -13.12
C GLN A 248 27.21 3.80 -14.50
N GLY A 249 26.36 3.14 -15.28
CA GLY A 249 25.99 3.52 -16.64
C GLY A 249 26.88 2.93 -17.72
N LEU A 250 26.38 3.00 -18.96
CA LEU A 250 27.04 2.50 -20.15
C LEU A 250 27.19 3.58 -21.22
N SER A 251 28.27 3.52 -21.99
CA SER A 251 28.39 4.30 -23.22
C SER A 251 27.35 3.82 -24.26
N LEU A 252 27.11 4.60 -25.31
CA LEU A 252 26.21 4.19 -26.39
C LEU A 252 26.68 2.88 -27.03
N ASP A 253 27.97 2.79 -27.35
CA ASP A 253 28.55 1.62 -28.02
C ASP A 253 28.50 0.37 -27.12
N THR A 254 28.80 0.52 -25.83
CA THR A 254 28.74 -0.60 -24.87
C THR A 254 27.30 -1.09 -24.67
N LEU A 255 26.34 -0.18 -24.56
CA LEU A 255 24.93 -0.54 -24.44
C LEU A 255 24.42 -1.23 -25.72
N HIS A 256 24.84 -0.75 -26.89
CA HIS A 256 24.51 -1.38 -28.17
C HIS A 256 25.06 -2.81 -28.25
N GLN A 257 26.33 -3.02 -27.91
CA GLN A 257 26.92 -4.37 -27.91
C GLN A 257 26.25 -5.29 -26.89
N ALA A 258 25.92 -4.80 -25.69
CA ALA A 258 25.21 -5.57 -24.68
C ALA A 258 23.81 -6.02 -25.15
N LEU A 259 23.14 -5.18 -25.92
CA LEU A 259 21.76 -5.40 -26.36
C LEU A 259 21.66 -6.21 -27.66
N TYR A 260 22.53 -5.93 -28.63
CA TYR A 260 22.45 -6.49 -29.98
C TYR A 260 23.57 -7.48 -30.31
N GLY A 261 24.74 -7.38 -29.67
CA GLY A 261 25.94 -8.12 -30.06
C GLY A 261 26.32 -7.82 -31.50
N GLU A 262 26.69 -8.86 -32.25
CA GLU A 262 27.10 -8.78 -33.67
C GLU A 262 25.93 -8.49 -34.65
N ARG A 263 24.70 -8.32 -34.16
CA ARG A 263 23.56 -8.02 -35.01
C ARG A 263 23.70 -6.63 -35.63
N LYS A 264 23.43 -6.55 -36.94
CA LYS A 264 23.52 -5.30 -37.72
C LYS A 264 22.32 -4.37 -37.46
N VAL A 265 22.28 -3.78 -36.27
CA VAL A 265 21.31 -2.74 -35.89
C VAL A 265 21.99 -1.38 -35.85
N SER A 266 21.36 -0.35 -36.42
CA SER A 266 21.97 0.98 -36.42
C SER A 266 22.04 1.61 -35.02
N MET A 267 23.09 2.40 -34.74
CA MET A 267 23.17 3.21 -33.53
C MET A 267 22.02 4.22 -33.41
N GLY A 268 21.47 4.66 -34.55
CA GLY A 268 20.31 5.55 -34.61
C GLY A 268 19.06 4.92 -33.98
N THR A 269 18.86 3.62 -34.20
CA THR A 269 17.75 2.85 -33.60
C THR A 269 17.84 2.87 -32.07
N LEU A 270 19.03 2.57 -31.51
CA LEU A 270 19.22 2.64 -30.05
C LEU A 270 19.02 4.06 -29.51
N LYS A 271 19.55 5.09 -30.19
CA LYS A 271 19.34 6.49 -29.78
C LYS A 271 17.85 6.86 -29.75
N ALA A 272 17.05 6.36 -30.69
CA ALA A 272 15.61 6.59 -30.72
C ALA A 272 14.92 5.95 -29.51
N GLU A 273 15.22 4.68 -29.21
CA GLU A 273 14.71 4.00 -28.01
C GLU A 273 15.09 4.74 -26.72
N MET A 274 16.35 5.19 -26.62
CA MET A 274 16.83 5.97 -25.47
C MET A 274 16.17 7.33 -25.35
N SER A 275 15.76 7.95 -26.46
CA SER A 275 14.98 9.19 -26.45
C SER A 275 13.57 8.94 -25.91
N GLN A 276 12.88 7.92 -26.44
CA GLN A 276 11.53 7.56 -26.00
C GLN A 276 11.50 7.19 -24.52
N LEU A 277 12.46 6.39 -24.05
CA LEU A 277 12.59 6.05 -22.64
C LEU A 277 12.83 7.29 -21.76
N ARG A 278 13.63 8.26 -22.23
CA ARG A 278 13.87 9.50 -21.47
C ARG A 278 12.59 10.31 -21.29
N ASP A 279 11.78 10.39 -22.34
CA ASP A 279 10.50 11.10 -22.30
C ASP A 279 9.51 10.39 -21.35
N LEU A 280 9.43 9.06 -21.42
CA LEU A 280 8.59 8.25 -20.54
C LEU A 280 9.00 8.33 -19.07
N LEU A 281 10.30 8.39 -18.79
CA LEU A 281 10.84 8.48 -17.43
C LEU A 281 10.98 9.92 -16.93
N GLY A 282 10.48 10.93 -17.66
CA GLY A 282 10.49 12.32 -17.23
C GLY A 282 11.89 12.86 -16.94
N GLY A 283 12.89 12.47 -17.73
CA GLY A 283 14.27 12.90 -17.55
C GLY A 283 15.08 12.10 -16.53
N MET A 284 14.54 11.03 -15.94
CA MET A 284 15.29 10.14 -15.02
C MET A 284 16.26 9.19 -15.73
N LEU A 285 16.60 9.48 -16.98
CA LEU A 285 17.59 8.75 -17.77
C LEU A 285 18.75 9.68 -18.11
N GLY A 286 19.87 9.47 -17.44
CA GLY A 286 21.09 10.24 -17.67
C GLY A 286 21.64 10.03 -19.08
N SER A 287 22.39 11.01 -19.57
CA SER A 287 23.12 10.91 -20.83
C SER A 287 24.62 11.08 -20.58
N ARG A 288 25.43 10.15 -21.11
CA ARG A 288 26.91 10.15 -21.04
C ARG A 288 27.50 9.97 -19.62
N PRO A 289 27.52 8.74 -19.08
CA PRO A 289 26.98 7.51 -19.66
C PRO A 289 25.45 7.44 -19.53
N TYR A 290 24.81 6.57 -20.32
CA TYR A 290 23.41 6.23 -20.11
C TYR A 290 23.26 5.47 -18.79
N ARG A 291 22.44 5.99 -17.88
CA ARG A 291 22.17 5.39 -16.57
C ARG A 291 20.81 5.80 -16.03
N LEU A 292 20.24 4.96 -15.17
CA LEU A 292 19.00 5.28 -14.46
C LEU A 292 19.33 6.22 -13.29
N LEU A 293 18.64 7.35 -13.23
CA LEU A 293 18.72 8.32 -12.12
C LEU A 293 17.63 8.10 -11.08
N ALA A 294 16.62 7.30 -11.43
CA ALA A 294 15.59 6.82 -10.51
C ALA A 294 16.17 5.83 -9.50
N HIS A 295 15.56 5.72 -8.33
CA HIS A 295 15.75 4.60 -7.41
C HIS A 295 15.18 3.34 -8.06
N VAL A 296 16.05 2.41 -8.43
CA VAL A 296 15.67 1.18 -9.13
C VAL A 296 15.49 0.06 -8.13
N GLU A 297 14.34 -0.59 -8.21
CA GLU A 297 14.06 -1.89 -7.60
C GLU A 297 13.74 -2.88 -8.71
N ALA A 298 14.16 -4.12 -8.55
CA ALA A 298 13.79 -5.17 -9.48
C ALA A 298 13.79 -6.52 -8.79
N ASP A 299 12.89 -7.39 -9.20
CA ASP A 299 12.81 -8.77 -8.69
C ASP A 299 14.15 -9.49 -8.83
N PHE A 300 14.81 -9.36 -9.99
CA PHE A 300 16.10 -9.97 -10.27
C PHE A 300 17.27 -9.39 -9.46
N LEU A 301 17.25 -8.11 -9.12
CA LEU A 301 18.26 -7.51 -8.22
C LEU A 301 18.05 -7.99 -6.78
N MET A 302 16.79 -8.10 -6.34
CA MET A 302 16.44 -8.60 -5.01
C MET A 302 16.78 -10.09 -4.86
N THR A 303 16.64 -10.88 -5.93
CA THR A 303 17.08 -12.28 -5.98
C THR A 303 18.60 -12.37 -5.77
N GLU A 304 19.39 -11.62 -6.54
CA GLU A 304 20.86 -11.59 -6.38
C GLU A 304 21.27 -11.20 -4.95
N GLN A 305 20.68 -10.14 -4.39
CA GLN A 305 20.93 -9.72 -3.01
C GLN A 305 20.57 -10.80 -1.99
N SER A 306 19.48 -11.53 -2.23
CA SER A 306 19.07 -12.64 -1.36
C SER A 306 20.06 -13.80 -1.44
N LEU A 307 20.56 -14.13 -2.64
CA LEU A 307 21.60 -15.14 -2.84
C LEU A 307 22.92 -14.74 -2.19
N ASP A 308 23.35 -13.48 -2.35
CA ASP A 308 24.57 -12.94 -1.71
C ASP A 308 24.49 -13.02 -0.19
N ALA A 309 23.30 -12.81 0.39
CA ALA A 309 23.04 -12.90 1.82
C ALA A 309 22.79 -14.33 2.32
N GLY A 310 22.72 -15.33 1.44
CA GLY A 310 22.43 -16.73 1.79
C GLY A 310 20.95 -17.03 2.10
N TYR A 311 20.03 -16.11 1.79
CA TYR A 311 18.59 -16.29 2.01
C TYR A 311 17.92 -17.00 0.83
N ILE A 312 18.11 -18.32 0.75
CA ILE A 312 17.61 -19.15 -0.36
C ILE A 312 16.08 -19.11 -0.51
N ASP A 313 15.31 -19.21 0.58
CA ASP A 313 13.85 -19.17 0.53
C ASP A 313 13.33 -17.85 -0.08
N SER A 314 13.96 -16.73 0.28
CA SER A 314 13.67 -15.43 -0.32
C SER A 314 14.00 -15.38 -1.80
N ALA A 315 15.17 -15.89 -2.21
CA ALA A 315 15.58 -15.93 -3.61
C ALA A 315 14.62 -16.76 -4.47
N LEU A 316 14.28 -17.98 -4.02
CA LEU A 316 13.37 -18.88 -4.75
C LEU A 316 11.94 -18.35 -4.83
N LYS A 317 11.47 -17.59 -3.84
CA LYS A 317 10.15 -16.93 -3.89
C LYS A 317 10.09 -15.78 -4.89
N LEU A 318 11.19 -15.06 -5.10
CA LEU A 318 11.28 -13.95 -6.04
C LEU A 318 11.39 -14.44 -7.49
N CYS A 319 12.04 -15.58 -7.71
CA CYS A 319 12.13 -16.24 -9.01
C CYS A 319 10.80 -16.92 -9.39
N THR A 320 9.83 -16.14 -9.88
CA THR A 320 8.52 -16.66 -10.28
C THR A 320 8.48 -17.21 -11.72
N GLY A 321 9.63 -17.46 -12.34
CA GLY A 321 9.76 -17.97 -13.70
C GLY A 321 11.12 -17.64 -14.31
N VAL A 322 11.24 -17.79 -15.63
CA VAL A 322 12.52 -17.57 -16.35
C VAL A 322 12.73 -16.09 -16.60
N PHE A 323 13.90 -15.57 -16.19
CA PHE A 323 14.30 -14.18 -16.40
C PHE A 323 14.25 -13.81 -17.89
N LEU A 324 13.37 -12.87 -18.24
CA LEU A 324 13.14 -12.38 -19.61
C LEU A 324 13.19 -13.52 -20.64
N ALA A 325 12.38 -14.56 -20.48
CA ALA A 325 12.48 -15.83 -21.24
C ALA A 325 12.71 -15.71 -22.76
N LYS A 326 12.19 -14.64 -23.39
CA LYS A 326 12.31 -14.39 -24.84
C LYS A 326 13.43 -13.43 -25.25
N THR A 327 14.28 -13.00 -24.32
CA THR A 327 15.37 -12.07 -24.65
C THR A 327 16.40 -12.74 -25.54
N GLU A 328 16.91 -11.96 -26.50
CA GLU A 328 18.06 -12.32 -27.33
C GLU A 328 19.23 -11.36 -27.09
N SER A 329 19.21 -10.58 -26.01
CA SER A 329 20.35 -9.72 -25.65
C SER A 329 21.49 -10.60 -25.16
N PRO A 330 22.70 -10.54 -25.76
CA PRO A 330 23.81 -11.37 -25.33
C PRO A 330 24.18 -11.12 -23.86
N PHE A 331 24.11 -9.87 -23.40
CA PHE A 331 24.38 -9.53 -22.01
C PHE A 331 23.35 -10.15 -21.06
N LEU A 332 22.05 -10.00 -21.35
CA LEU A 332 20.98 -10.52 -20.48
C LEU A 332 20.89 -12.04 -20.51
N CYS A 333 21.18 -12.68 -21.64
CA CYS A 333 21.32 -14.14 -21.71
C CYS A 333 22.48 -14.62 -20.84
N ALA A 334 23.67 -14.05 -21.00
CA ALA A 334 24.83 -14.44 -20.18
C ALA A 334 24.58 -14.19 -18.67
N TRP A 335 23.90 -13.09 -18.34
CA TRP A 335 23.51 -12.81 -16.95
C TRP A 335 22.51 -13.83 -16.41
N ARG A 336 21.49 -14.21 -17.21
CA ARG A 336 20.54 -15.27 -16.86
C ARG A 336 21.25 -16.59 -16.57
N ASP A 337 22.15 -17.01 -17.46
CA ASP A 337 22.87 -18.28 -17.31
C ASP A 337 23.71 -18.29 -16.01
N CYS A 338 24.29 -17.14 -15.66
CA CYS A 338 25.00 -16.96 -14.39
C CYS A 338 24.06 -17.07 -13.19
N LEU A 339 22.92 -16.36 -13.20
CA LEU A 339 21.92 -16.42 -12.14
C LEU A 339 21.40 -17.85 -11.95
N GLU A 340 21.08 -18.55 -13.03
CA GLU A 340 20.61 -19.94 -13.01
C GLU A 340 21.66 -20.86 -12.37
N SER A 341 22.93 -20.71 -12.75
CA SER A 341 24.03 -21.45 -12.11
C SER A 341 24.15 -21.14 -10.62
N ARG A 342 23.98 -19.89 -10.20
CA ARG A 342 24.01 -19.48 -8.79
C ARG A 342 22.84 -20.06 -8.00
N LEU A 343 21.64 -20.04 -8.57
CA LEU A 343 20.44 -20.64 -7.97
C LEU A 343 20.64 -22.15 -7.77
N SER A 344 21.18 -22.83 -8.79
CA SER A 344 21.46 -24.27 -8.73
C SER A 344 22.48 -24.62 -7.65
N ASP A 345 23.57 -23.84 -7.52
CA ASP A 345 24.56 -24.02 -6.44
C ASP A 345 23.94 -23.77 -5.04
N ALA A 346 23.07 -22.76 -4.92
CA ALA A 346 22.35 -22.50 -3.67
C ALA A 346 21.40 -23.65 -3.30
N ILE A 347 20.64 -24.17 -4.27
CA ILE A 347 19.77 -25.35 -4.11
C ILE A 347 20.59 -26.55 -3.68
N PHE A 348 21.71 -26.83 -4.36
CA PHE A 348 22.60 -27.95 -4.03
C PHE A 348 23.12 -27.88 -2.58
N LYS A 349 23.40 -26.68 -2.07
CA LYS A 349 23.87 -26.46 -0.68
C LYS A 349 22.73 -26.42 0.35
N ALA A 350 21.48 -26.35 -0.08
CA ALA A 350 20.34 -26.27 0.82
C ALA A 350 20.13 -27.58 1.60
N ASN A 351 19.70 -27.46 2.86
CA ASN A 351 19.30 -28.61 3.69
C ASN A 351 17.81 -28.53 4.10
N GLU A 352 17.12 -27.45 3.73
CA GLU A 352 15.76 -27.14 4.14
C GLU A 352 14.77 -27.72 3.14
N THR A 353 14.27 -28.94 3.42
CA THR A 353 13.35 -29.66 2.52
C THR A 353 12.06 -28.89 2.25
N ASP A 354 11.55 -28.14 3.23
CA ASP A 354 10.29 -27.39 3.09
C ASP A 354 10.38 -26.28 2.04
N VAL A 355 11.53 -25.62 1.94
CA VAL A 355 11.79 -24.55 0.98
C VAL A 355 11.84 -25.13 -0.43
N LEU A 356 12.59 -26.22 -0.61
CA LEU A 356 12.72 -26.89 -1.89
C LEU A 356 11.40 -27.52 -2.36
N LEU A 357 10.61 -28.12 -1.45
CA LEU A 357 9.29 -28.65 -1.77
C LEU A 357 8.33 -27.56 -2.25
N LYS A 358 8.33 -26.39 -1.60
CA LYS A 358 7.55 -25.23 -2.06
C LYS A 358 8.00 -24.78 -3.44
N HIS A 359 9.30 -24.75 -3.71
CA HIS A 359 9.82 -24.36 -5.01
C HIS A 359 9.39 -25.33 -6.12
N VAL A 360 9.57 -26.64 -5.93
CA VAL A 360 9.16 -27.69 -6.89
C VAL A 360 7.64 -27.71 -7.11
N ALA A 361 6.84 -27.38 -6.10
CA ALA A 361 5.39 -27.26 -6.26
C ALA A 361 4.98 -26.14 -7.23
N HIS A 362 5.79 -25.09 -7.38
CA HIS A 362 5.56 -23.99 -8.33
C HIS A 362 6.28 -24.22 -9.66
N PHE A 363 7.45 -24.87 -9.64
CA PHE A 363 8.28 -25.19 -10.81
C PHE A 363 8.63 -26.68 -10.83
N PRO A 364 7.71 -27.55 -11.29
CA PRO A 364 7.95 -28.99 -11.34
C PRO A 364 9.15 -29.40 -12.20
N GLU A 365 9.54 -28.55 -13.15
CA GLU A 365 10.69 -28.68 -14.04
C GLU A 365 12.04 -28.28 -13.42
N ALA A 366 12.08 -27.86 -12.15
CA ALA A 366 13.32 -27.55 -11.43
C ALA A 366 14.06 -28.84 -11.04
N ILE A 367 14.76 -29.46 -12.01
CA ILE A 367 15.40 -30.78 -11.88
C ILE A 367 16.42 -30.78 -10.72
N ASP A 368 17.21 -29.73 -10.56
CA ASP A 368 18.20 -29.60 -9.48
C ASP A 368 17.56 -29.61 -8.08
N ALA A 369 16.41 -28.95 -7.89
CA ALA A 369 15.64 -28.99 -6.66
C ALA A 369 15.03 -30.37 -6.40
N VAL A 370 14.53 -31.03 -7.45
CA VAL A 370 14.02 -32.41 -7.37
C VAL A 370 15.13 -33.38 -6.95
N GLU A 371 16.31 -33.30 -7.57
CA GLU A 371 17.46 -34.13 -7.23
C GLU A 371 17.92 -33.89 -5.80
N ARG A 372 18.03 -32.63 -5.39
CA ARG A 372 18.42 -32.31 -4.01
C ARG A 372 17.44 -32.82 -2.97
N LEU A 373 16.13 -32.73 -3.25
CA LEU A 373 15.11 -33.31 -2.37
C LEU A 373 15.23 -34.84 -2.27
N ILE A 374 15.53 -35.53 -3.37
CA ILE A 374 15.76 -36.99 -3.35
C ILE A 374 16.94 -37.35 -2.45
N GLU A 375 18.00 -36.54 -2.42
CA GLU A 375 19.16 -36.74 -1.54
C GLU A 375 18.83 -36.53 -0.06
N LEU A 376 18.03 -35.51 0.25
CA LEU A 376 17.70 -35.13 1.63
C LEU A 376 16.58 -35.98 2.25
N MET A 377 15.66 -36.50 1.42
CA MET A 377 14.47 -37.19 1.92
C MET A 377 14.70 -38.68 2.21
N PRO A 378 14.14 -39.22 3.32
CA PRO A 378 14.17 -40.65 3.58
C PRO A 378 13.47 -41.45 2.46
N LYS A 379 14.09 -42.56 2.02
CA LYS A 379 13.56 -43.44 0.96
C LYS A 379 12.17 -44.02 1.25
N ASN A 380 11.80 -44.13 2.52
CA ASN A 380 10.51 -44.62 2.99
C ASN A 380 9.43 -43.52 3.07
N HIS A 381 9.78 -42.26 2.83
CA HIS A 381 8.82 -41.17 2.85
C HIS A 381 7.97 -41.17 1.56
N PRO A 382 6.63 -41.05 1.63
CA PRO A 382 5.74 -41.13 0.46
C PRO A 382 6.13 -40.18 -0.68
N VAL A 383 6.57 -38.97 -0.33
CA VAL A 383 6.99 -37.94 -1.31
C VAL A 383 8.23 -38.36 -2.13
N HIS A 384 9.11 -39.21 -1.61
CA HIS A 384 10.31 -39.66 -2.33
C HIS A 384 9.93 -40.45 -3.61
N GLN A 385 8.86 -41.25 -3.56
CA GLN A 385 8.36 -41.98 -4.75
C GLN A 385 7.76 -41.03 -5.79
N THR A 386 7.15 -39.93 -5.34
CA THR A 386 6.62 -38.88 -6.23
C THR A 386 7.75 -38.14 -6.92
N LEU A 387 8.79 -37.71 -6.18
CA LEU A 387 9.94 -36.97 -6.73
C LEU A 387 10.70 -37.75 -7.82
N LEU A 388 10.84 -39.07 -7.68
CA LEU A 388 11.47 -39.92 -8.70
C LEU A 388 10.77 -39.87 -10.06
N LYS A 389 9.46 -39.56 -10.10
CA LYS A 389 8.73 -39.40 -11.37
C LYS A 389 9.08 -38.11 -12.08
N TYR A 390 9.45 -37.07 -11.33
CA TYR A 390 9.83 -35.75 -11.87
C TYR A 390 11.30 -35.71 -12.31
N LYS A 391 12.14 -36.65 -11.87
CA LYS A 391 13.55 -36.73 -12.27
C LYS A 391 13.78 -36.97 -13.78
N ASN A 392 12.79 -37.53 -14.48
CA ASN A 392 12.91 -37.93 -15.90
C ASN A 392 12.03 -37.09 -16.85
N LEU A 393 11.48 -35.97 -16.39
CA LEU A 393 10.80 -34.98 -17.22
C LEU A 393 11.84 -34.02 -17.79
#